data_AF-A0A662MCK4-F1
#
_entry.id   AF-A0A662MCK4-F1
#
_cell.length_a   1.000
_cell.length_b   1.000
_cell.length_c   1.000
_cell.angle_alpha   90.00
_cell.angle_beta   90.00
_cell.angle_gamma   90.00
#
_symmetry.space_group_name_H-M   'P 1'
#
loop_
_entity.id
_entity.type
_entity.pdbx_description
1 polymer ?
#
loop_
_entity_poly.entity_id
_entity_poly.type
_entity_poly.pdbx_seq_one_letter_code
_entity_poly.pdbx_strand_id
1 'polypeptide(L)'
;MNNELHSLYDSLVSVLRKEIEVYRKLHDSLLYEKEILAGSSVNEIYENNYRKETCILKAKMVKEVRTKLLEKIISALNLDGRDIRLSTLLLHGDDSQKKELEECRLTLCSLLMNVNELSKRNKALLVSSLFYVRKSIDFLGQIISPGVTYLSTGKLKENHLNGKIVSREG
;
A
#
# COMPACT_ATOMS: atom_id res chain seq x y z
N MET A 1 -10.99 -27.44 32.05
CA MET A 1 -10.06 -26.34 31.71
C MET A 1 -9.44 -26.50 30.32
N ASN A 2 -9.08 -27.73 29.87
CA ASN A 2 -8.47 -27.92 28.53
C ASN A 2 -9.40 -27.66 27.33
N ASN A 3 -10.69 -28.04 27.39
CA ASN A 3 -11.59 -27.92 26.22
C ASN A 3 -11.88 -26.46 25.81
N GLU A 4 -11.97 -25.55 26.79
CA GLU A 4 -12.28 -24.13 26.52
C GLU A 4 -11.09 -23.42 25.88
N LEU A 5 -9.87 -23.64 26.40
CA LEU A 5 -8.65 -23.16 25.78
C LEU A 5 -8.46 -23.74 24.37
N HIS A 6 -8.69 -25.04 24.18
CA HIS A 6 -8.58 -25.68 22.87
C HIS A 6 -9.52 -25.01 21.84
N SER A 7 -10.77 -24.74 22.22
CA SER A 7 -11.73 -24.03 21.36
C SER A 7 -11.33 -22.60 21.01
N LEU A 8 -10.64 -21.90 21.93
CA LEU A 8 -10.13 -20.55 21.70
C LEU A 8 -8.93 -20.57 20.72
N TYR A 9 -8.05 -21.56 20.81
CA TYR A 9 -6.95 -21.76 19.86
C TYR A 9 -7.46 -22.09 18.46
N ASP A 10 -8.45 -22.98 18.33
CA ASP A 10 -9.05 -23.31 17.03
C ASP A 10 -9.74 -22.09 16.41
N SER A 11 -10.42 -21.30 17.24
CA SER A 11 -11.02 -20.02 16.83
C SER A 11 -9.96 -19.03 16.35
N LEU A 12 -8.82 -18.96 17.04
CA LEU A 12 -7.68 -18.13 16.64
C LEU A 12 -7.10 -18.58 15.29
N VAL A 13 -6.91 -19.88 15.07
CA VAL A 13 -6.45 -20.42 13.77
C VAL A 13 -7.44 -20.06 12.66
N SER A 14 -8.75 -20.22 12.90
CA SER A 14 -9.77 -19.84 11.93
C SER A 14 -9.69 -18.36 11.54
N VAL A 15 -9.47 -17.49 12.53
CA VAL A 15 -9.30 -16.04 12.31
C VAL A 15 -8.01 -15.74 11.54
N LEU A 16 -6.90 -16.42 11.86
CA LEU A 16 -5.64 -16.27 11.12
C LEU A 16 -5.77 -16.74 9.66
N ARG A 17 -6.50 -17.83 9.40
CA ARG A 17 -6.81 -18.28 8.03
C ARG A 17 -7.63 -17.26 7.24
N LYS A 18 -8.63 -16.65 7.87
CA LYS A 18 -9.41 -15.54 7.28
C LYS A 18 -8.53 -14.32 7.01
N GLU A 19 -7.60 -14.02 7.91
CA GLU A 19 -6.63 -12.93 7.73
C GLU A 19 -5.75 -13.19 6.50
N ILE A 20 -5.22 -14.41 6.34
CA ILE A 20 -4.46 -14.84 5.16
C ILE A 20 -5.28 -14.64 3.87
N GLU A 21 -6.56 -15.04 3.86
CA GLU A 21 -7.42 -14.90 2.68
C GLU A 21 -7.61 -13.43 2.30
N VAL A 22 -7.84 -12.54 3.27
CA VAL A 22 -7.98 -11.10 3.02
C VAL A 22 -6.69 -10.51 2.46
N TYR A 23 -5.54 -10.89 3.03
CA TYR A 23 -4.25 -10.41 2.54
C TYR A 23 -3.89 -10.97 1.15
N ARG A 24 -4.34 -12.19 0.80
CA ARG A 24 -4.19 -12.74 -0.55
C ARG A 24 -5.00 -11.93 -1.56
N LYS A 25 -6.26 -11.62 -1.26
CA LYS A 25 -7.10 -10.76 -2.11
C LYS A 25 -6.49 -9.36 -2.29
N LEU A 26 -5.89 -8.82 -1.23
CA LEU A 26 -5.18 -7.54 -1.32
C LEU A 26 -3.93 -7.65 -2.20
N HIS A 27 -3.13 -8.70 -2.04
CA HIS A 27 -1.97 -9.00 -2.88
C HIS A 27 -2.35 -9.09 -4.36
N ASP A 28 -3.41 -9.82 -4.69
CA ASP A 28 -3.88 -9.98 -6.07
C ASP A 28 -4.36 -8.65 -6.66
N SER A 29 -5.01 -7.80 -5.84
CA SER A 29 -5.40 -6.44 -6.25
C SER A 29 -4.18 -5.54 -6.53
N LEU A 30 -3.07 -5.73 -5.81
CA LEU A 30 -1.81 -5.03 -6.07
C LEU A 30 -1.08 -5.53 -7.32
N LEU A 31 -1.15 -6.84 -7.60
CA LEU A 31 -0.65 -7.38 -8.88
C LEU A 31 -1.46 -6.83 -10.06
N TYR A 32 -2.78 -6.85 -9.94
CA TYR A 32 -3.67 -6.33 -10.97
C TYR A 32 -3.50 -4.81 -11.18
N GLU A 33 -3.23 -4.05 -10.11
CA GLU A 33 -2.90 -2.62 -10.20
C GLU A 33 -1.74 -2.36 -11.16
N LYS A 34 -0.69 -3.18 -11.13
CA LYS A 34 0.46 -3.03 -12.02
C LYS A 34 0.05 -3.16 -13.49
N GLU A 35 -0.85 -4.09 -13.81
CA GLU A 35 -1.34 -4.32 -15.17
C GLU A 35 -2.22 -3.18 -15.65
N ILE A 36 -3.15 -2.71 -14.81
CA ILE A 36 -4.02 -1.57 -15.15
C ILE A 36 -3.21 -0.28 -15.35
N LEU A 37 -2.19 -0.05 -14.52
CA LEU A 37 -1.32 1.12 -14.66
C LEU A 37 -0.53 1.11 -15.98
N ALA A 38 -0.27 -0.06 -16.56
CA ALA A 38 0.29 -0.16 -17.91
C ALA A 38 -0.77 0.06 -19.00
N GLY A 39 -2.01 -0.43 -18.78
CA GLY A 39 -3.13 -0.32 -19.72
C GLY A 39 -3.84 1.05 -19.78
N SER A 40 -3.60 1.95 -18.81
CA SER A 40 -4.14 3.33 -18.75
C SER A 40 -5.68 3.46 -18.69
N SER A 41 -6.41 2.44 -18.23
CA SER A 41 -7.88 2.48 -18.06
C SER A 41 -8.27 3.11 -16.72
N VAL A 42 -8.77 4.36 -16.75
CA VAL A 42 -9.14 5.11 -15.53
C VAL A 42 -10.26 4.42 -14.73
N ASN A 43 -11.24 3.81 -15.41
CA ASN A 43 -12.34 3.11 -14.73
C ASN A 43 -11.86 1.86 -13.98
N GLU A 44 -10.93 1.10 -14.56
CA GLU A 44 -10.33 -0.07 -13.91
C GLU A 44 -9.50 0.33 -12.68
N ILE A 45 -8.84 1.51 -12.71
CA ILE A 45 -8.12 2.04 -11.55
C ILE A 45 -9.09 2.32 -10.40
N TYR A 46 -10.26 2.93 -10.67
CA TYR A 46 -11.28 3.19 -9.65
C TYR A 46 -11.85 1.90 -9.05
N GLU A 47 -12.21 0.93 -9.89
CA GLU A 47 -12.69 -0.38 -9.44
C GLU A 47 -11.64 -1.11 -8.58
N ASN A 48 -10.37 -1.07 -8.99
CA ASN A 48 -9.29 -1.67 -8.21
C ASN A 48 -9.05 -0.95 -6.88
N ASN A 49 -9.18 0.38 -6.84
CA ASN A 49 -9.14 1.14 -5.59
C ASN A 49 -10.26 0.74 -4.63
N TYR A 50 -11.49 0.60 -5.13
CA TYR A 50 -12.62 0.15 -4.32
C TYR A 50 -12.40 -1.26 -3.73
N ARG A 51 -11.85 -2.19 -4.52
CA ARG A 51 -11.46 -3.54 -4.05
C ARG A 51 -10.40 -3.48 -2.95
N LYS A 52 -9.37 -2.64 -3.11
CA LYS A 52 -8.32 -2.44 -2.09
C LYS A 52 -8.89 -1.86 -0.80
N GLU A 53 -9.73 -0.83 -0.88
CA GLU A 53 -10.39 -0.23 0.29
C GLU A 53 -11.23 -1.26 1.05
N THR A 54 -12.02 -2.06 0.33
CA THR A 54 -12.81 -3.15 0.91
C THR A 54 -11.91 -4.18 1.62
N CYS A 55 -10.78 -4.55 1.02
CA CYS A 55 -9.82 -5.46 1.65
C CYS A 55 -9.18 -4.86 2.91
N ILE A 56 -8.84 -3.57 2.89
CA ILE A 56 -8.28 -2.86 4.05
C ILE A 56 -9.27 -2.82 5.21
N LEU A 57 -10.56 -2.53 4.93
CA LEU A 57 -11.60 -2.54 5.95
C LEU A 57 -11.78 -3.94 6.55
N LYS A 58 -11.84 -4.98 5.71
CA LYS A 58 -11.90 -6.38 6.17
C LYS A 58 -10.69 -6.76 7.02
N ALA A 59 -9.49 -6.35 6.63
CA ALA A 59 -8.26 -6.62 7.38
C ALA A 59 -8.31 -5.97 8.78
N LYS A 60 -8.83 -4.75 8.89
CA LYS A 60 -9.05 -4.09 10.19
C LYS A 60 -10.01 -4.86 11.07
N MET A 61 -11.15 -5.30 10.53
CA MET A 61 -12.15 -6.08 11.28
C MET A 61 -11.57 -7.41 11.79
N VAL A 62 -10.88 -8.15 10.92
CA VAL A 62 -10.27 -9.44 11.29
C VAL A 62 -9.18 -9.25 12.35
N LYS A 63 -8.38 -8.18 12.24
CA LYS A 63 -7.38 -7.82 13.25
C LYS A 63 -8.01 -7.54 14.61
N GLU A 64 -9.14 -6.84 14.65
CA GLU A 64 -9.86 -6.57 15.90
C GLU A 64 -10.39 -7.85 16.56
N VAL A 65 -10.97 -8.76 15.76
CA VAL A 65 -11.41 -10.07 16.24
C VAL A 65 -10.23 -10.87 16.79
N ARG A 66 -9.08 -10.87 16.09
CA ARG A 66 -7.85 -11.50 16.55
C ARG A 66 -7.39 -10.94 17.89
N THR A 67 -7.35 -9.61 18.04
CA THR A 67 -6.97 -8.97 19.31
C THR A 67 -7.89 -9.37 20.45
N LYS A 68 -9.21 -9.35 20.24
CA LYS A 68 -10.20 -9.79 21.24
C LYS A 68 -10.05 -11.26 21.63
N LEU A 69 -9.72 -12.15 20.68
CA LEU A 69 -9.46 -13.56 20.98
C LEU A 69 -8.16 -13.74 21.76
N LEU A 70 -7.12 -12.99 21.41
CA LEU A 70 -5.86 -13.00 22.16
C LEU A 70 -6.08 -12.56 23.61
N GLU A 71 -6.83 -11.48 23.85
CA GLU A 71 -7.20 -11.03 25.20
C GLU A 71 -7.91 -12.14 25.99
N LYS A 72 -8.87 -12.84 25.38
CA LYS A 72 -9.57 -13.97 26.04
C LYS A 72 -8.62 -15.12 26.40
N ILE A 73 -7.69 -15.48 25.51
CA ILE A 73 -6.71 -16.54 25.76
C ILE A 73 -5.76 -16.11 26.89
N ILE A 74 -5.36 -14.84 26.93
CA ILE A 74 -4.50 -14.27 27.97
C ILE A 74 -5.18 -14.36 29.33
N SER A 75 -6.43 -13.93 29.42
CA SER A 75 -7.22 -14.03 30.66
C SER A 75 -7.40 -15.48 31.10
N ALA A 76 -7.62 -16.40 30.16
CA ALA A 76 -7.74 -17.83 30.47
C ALA A 76 -6.42 -18.46 30.96
N LEU A 77 -5.26 -17.91 30.55
CA LEU A 77 -3.93 -18.36 30.95
C LEU A 77 -3.33 -17.57 32.14
N ASN A 78 -4.06 -16.57 32.68
CA ASN A 78 -3.58 -15.66 33.74
C ASN A 78 -2.22 -15.00 33.41
N LEU A 79 -2.01 -14.59 32.16
CA LEU A 79 -0.73 -14.03 31.67
C LEU A 79 -0.66 -12.49 31.74
N ASP A 80 -1.54 -11.85 32.51
CA ASP A 80 -1.68 -10.39 32.55
C ASP A 80 -0.33 -9.67 32.82
N GLY A 81 0.06 -8.78 31.90
CA GLY A 81 1.25 -7.92 32.03
C GLY A 81 2.48 -8.30 31.19
N ARG A 82 2.44 -9.37 30.36
CA ARG A 82 3.52 -9.68 29.40
C ARG A 82 3.24 -9.13 27.99
N ASP A 83 4.30 -8.77 27.27
CA ASP A 83 4.24 -8.45 25.82
C ASP A 83 3.96 -9.76 25.05
N ILE A 84 2.68 -10.10 24.91
CA ILE A 84 2.25 -11.42 24.43
C ILE A 84 2.18 -11.41 22.92
N ARG A 85 3.16 -12.09 22.31
CA ARG A 85 3.28 -12.31 20.87
C ARG A 85 2.73 -13.69 20.53
N LEU A 86 2.34 -13.91 19.27
CA LEU A 86 1.92 -15.23 18.77
C LEU A 86 2.91 -16.35 19.17
N SER A 87 4.20 -16.02 19.22
CA SER A 87 5.28 -16.91 19.67
C SER A 87 5.21 -17.33 21.14
N THR A 88 4.64 -16.52 22.03
CA THR A 88 4.41 -16.91 23.44
C THR A 88 3.21 -17.84 23.62
N LEU A 89 2.22 -17.76 22.72
CA LEU A 89 1.07 -18.67 22.69
C LEU A 89 1.44 -20.06 22.16
N LEU A 90 2.40 -20.14 21.23
CA LEU A 90 2.98 -21.40 20.76
C LEU A 90 3.61 -22.24 21.89
N LEU A 91 3.96 -21.64 23.03
CA LEU A 91 4.51 -22.40 24.17
C LEU A 91 3.42 -23.14 24.97
N HIS A 92 2.16 -22.72 24.86
CA HIS A 92 1.06 -23.18 25.73
C HIS A 92 -0.05 -23.94 24.99
N GLY A 93 -0.06 -23.94 23.66
CA GLY A 93 -1.00 -24.75 22.86
C GLY A 93 -0.63 -26.23 22.80
N ASP A 94 -1.52 -27.05 22.23
CA ASP A 94 -1.21 -28.46 21.91
C ASP A 94 -0.34 -28.57 20.65
N ASP A 95 0.41 -29.66 20.48
CA ASP A 95 1.38 -29.80 19.37
C ASP A 95 0.76 -29.64 17.96
N SER A 96 -0.49 -30.06 17.75
CA SER A 96 -1.21 -29.82 16.49
C SER A 96 -1.51 -28.34 16.28
N GLN A 97 -1.97 -27.64 17.31
CA GLN A 97 -2.32 -26.22 17.26
C GLN A 97 -1.08 -25.35 17.09
N LYS A 98 0.04 -25.73 17.72
CA LYS A 98 1.34 -25.06 17.51
C LYS A 98 1.76 -25.11 16.05
N LYS A 99 1.64 -26.28 15.42
CA LYS A 99 2.00 -26.46 14.01
C LYS A 99 1.14 -25.58 13.10
N GLU A 100 -0.17 -25.57 13.31
CA GLU A 100 -1.09 -24.74 12.52
C GLU A 100 -0.86 -23.24 12.73
N LEU A 101 -0.63 -22.79 13.97
CA LEU A 101 -0.32 -21.39 14.26
C LEU A 101 1.00 -20.96 13.60
N GLU A 102 2.03 -21.82 13.65
CA GLU A 102 3.34 -21.50 13.06
C GLU A 102 3.25 -21.44 11.53
N GLU A 103 2.50 -22.36 10.89
CA GLU A 103 2.23 -22.30 9.45
C GLU A 103 1.50 -21.02 9.07
N CYS A 104 0.47 -20.63 9.84
CA CYS A 104 -0.25 -19.38 9.63
C CYS A 104 0.67 -18.17 9.80
N ARG A 105 1.54 -18.18 10.82
CA ARG A 105 2.51 -17.11 11.09
C ARG A 105 3.48 -16.94 9.93
N LEU A 106 4.09 -18.03 9.45
CA LEU A 106 5.02 -18.00 8.33
C LEU A 106 4.36 -17.50 7.05
N THR A 107 3.14 -17.98 6.78
CA THR A 107 2.35 -17.55 5.62
C THR A 107 1.98 -16.07 5.69
N LEU A 108 1.56 -15.57 6.86
CA LEU A 108 1.25 -14.15 7.03
C LEU A 108 2.50 -13.28 6.90
N CYS A 109 3.63 -13.70 7.46
CA CYS A 109 4.89 -12.96 7.35
C CYS A 109 5.33 -12.83 5.88
N SER A 110 5.33 -13.92 5.13
CA SER A 110 5.73 -13.88 3.71
C SER A 110 4.77 -13.02 2.87
N LEU A 111 3.46 -13.16 3.12
CA LEU A 111 2.44 -12.39 2.41
C LEU A 111 2.51 -10.89 2.70
N LEU A 112 2.76 -10.50 3.95
CA LEU A 112 2.94 -9.10 4.34
C LEU A 112 4.20 -8.50 3.72
N MET A 113 5.30 -9.26 3.64
CA MET A 113 6.51 -8.83 2.95
C MET A 113 6.24 -8.57 1.47
N ASN A 114 5.55 -9.49 0.80
CA ASN A 114 5.21 -9.37 -0.62
C ASN A 114 4.26 -8.19 -0.89
N VAL A 115 3.21 -8.02 -0.08
CA VAL A 115 2.28 -6.88 -0.17
C VAL A 115 3.01 -5.55 0.00
N ASN A 116 3.94 -5.44 0.96
CA ASN A 116 4.71 -4.23 1.18
C ASN A 116 5.66 -3.94 -0.01
N GLU A 117 6.29 -4.97 -0.56
CA GLU A 117 7.17 -4.83 -1.72
C GLU A 117 6.40 -4.39 -2.97
N LEU A 118 5.27 -5.04 -3.27
CA LEU A 118 4.39 -4.68 -4.38
C LEU A 118 3.83 -3.27 -4.22
N SER A 119 3.38 -2.90 -3.03
CA SER A 119 2.90 -1.55 -2.75
C SER A 119 3.98 -0.48 -3.01
N LYS A 120 5.23 -0.74 -2.58
CA LYS A 120 6.36 0.16 -2.87
C LYS A 120 6.63 0.28 -4.37
N ARG A 121 6.63 -0.83 -5.11
CA ARG A 121 6.82 -0.86 -6.56
C ARG A 121 5.71 -0.09 -7.30
N ASN A 122 4.45 -0.33 -6.97
CA ASN A 122 3.31 0.35 -7.59
C ASN A 122 3.34 1.86 -7.30
N LYS A 123 3.71 2.26 -6.08
CA LYS A 123 3.90 3.67 -5.73
C LYS A 123 5.00 4.32 -6.57
N ALA A 124 6.13 3.63 -6.79
CA ALA A 124 7.20 4.14 -7.63
C ALA A 124 6.74 4.34 -9.09
N LEU A 125 6.01 3.37 -9.66
CA LEU A 125 5.44 3.47 -11.00
C LEU A 125 4.46 4.64 -11.14
N LEU A 126 3.57 4.83 -10.16
CA LEU A 126 2.65 5.97 -10.14
C LEU A 126 3.39 7.31 -10.12
N VAL A 127 4.42 7.43 -9.29
CA VAL A 127 5.23 8.66 -9.21
C VAL A 127 5.94 8.94 -10.54
N SER A 128 6.52 7.92 -11.18
CA SER A 128 7.15 8.10 -12.49
C SER A 128 6.14 8.49 -13.56
N SER A 129 4.98 7.83 -13.61
CA SER A 129 3.93 8.14 -14.58
C SER A 129 3.42 9.58 -14.43
N LEU A 130 3.20 10.04 -13.20
CA LEU A 130 2.81 11.43 -12.93
C LEU A 130 3.90 12.43 -13.34
N PHE A 131 5.18 12.09 -13.11
CA PHE A 131 6.30 12.92 -13.54
C PHE A 131 6.30 13.10 -15.07
N TYR A 132 6.12 12.01 -15.84
CA TYR A 132 6.06 12.09 -17.29
C TYR A 132 4.84 12.87 -17.78
N VAL A 133 3.64 12.61 -17.23
CA VAL A 133 2.43 13.38 -17.58
C VAL A 133 2.63 14.88 -17.34
N ARG A 134 3.21 15.25 -16.19
CA ARG A 134 3.49 16.66 -15.89
C ARG A 134 4.50 17.26 -16.88
N LYS A 135 5.56 16.54 -17.23
CA LYS A 135 6.52 16.97 -18.25
C LYS A 135 5.89 17.13 -19.63
N SER A 136 5.00 16.23 -20.01
CA SER A 136 4.23 16.33 -21.24
C SER A 136 3.32 17.56 -21.24
N ILE A 137 2.64 17.86 -20.11
CA ILE A 137 1.84 19.07 -19.95
C ILE A 137 2.72 20.33 -20.02
N ASP A 138 3.86 20.37 -19.31
CA ASP A 138 4.79 21.49 -19.35
C ASP A 138 5.32 21.74 -20.78
N PHE A 139 5.65 20.67 -21.49
CA PHE A 139 6.10 20.72 -22.89
C PHE A 139 5.00 21.23 -23.84
N LEU A 140 3.77 20.70 -23.72
CA LEU A 140 2.63 21.21 -24.49
C LEU A 140 2.35 22.67 -24.17
N GLY A 141 2.49 23.09 -22.90
CA GLY A 141 2.39 24.49 -22.50
C GLY A 141 3.42 25.39 -23.18
N GLN A 142 4.66 24.93 -23.32
CA GLN A 142 5.71 25.64 -24.06
C GLN A 142 5.42 25.75 -25.57
N ILE A 143 4.76 24.74 -26.16
CA ILE A 143 4.38 24.78 -27.59
C ILE A 143 3.18 25.70 -27.83
N ILE A 144 2.16 25.64 -26.97
CA ILE A 144 0.90 26.39 -27.10
C ILE A 144 1.09 27.86 -26.74
N SER A 145 1.96 28.15 -25.77
CA SER A 145 2.39 29.50 -25.41
C SER A 145 3.90 29.60 -25.52
N PRO A 146 4.45 29.68 -26.75
CA PRO A 146 5.86 29.93 -26.93
C PRO A 146 6.15 31.32 -26.34
N GLY A 147 7.01 31.35 -25.32
CA GLY A 147 7.54 32.61 -24.80
C GLY A 147 8.15 33.40 -25.95
N VAL A 148 7.59 34.58 -26.20
CA VAL A 148 8.11 35.66 -27.05
C VAL A 148 8.77 35.18 -28.35
N THR A 149 7.96 34.92 -29.38
CA THR A 149 8.46 34.61 -30.72
C THR A 149 9.35 35.74 -31.23
N TYR A 150 10.52 35.39 -31.79
CA TYR A 150 11.34 36.30 -32.59
C TYR A 150 10.49 36.83 -33.75
N LEU A 151 10.29 38.14 -33.84
CA LEU A 151 9.60 38.73 -34.98
C LEU A 151 10.47 38.61 -36.22
N SER A 152 9.84 38.45 -37.40
CA SER A 152 10.46 38.37 -38.73
C SER A 152 11.29 39.61 -39.13
N THR A 153 11.41 40.58 -38.23
CA THR A 153 12.20 41.81 -38.33
C THR A 153 13.52 41.73 -37.56
N GLY A 154 13.85 40.59 -36.95
CA GLY A 154 15.06 40.42 -36.12
C GLY A 154 15.00 41.11 -34.76
N LYS A 155 13.80 41.48 -34.26
CA LYS A 155 13.62 42.14 -32.97
C LYS A 155 12.84 41.26 -31.99
N LEU A 156 13.32 41.21 -30.75
CA LEU A 156 12.58 40.61 -29.64
C LEU A 156 11.44 41.54 -29.24
N LYS A 157 10.25 40.99 -28.97
CA LYS A 157 9.09 41.76 -28.50
C LYS A 157 9.36 42.16 -27.03
N GLU A 158 9.75 43.40 -26.81
CA GLU A 158 10.01 43.96 -25.48
C GLU A 158 8.70 44.12 -24.70
N ASN A 159 8.47 43.21 -23.74
CA ASN A 159 7.59 43.52 -22.62
C ASN A 159 8.30 44.56 -21.76
N HIS A 160 7.75 45.77 -21.72
CA HIS A 160 8.29 46.91 -21.00
C HIS A 160 8.53 46.60 -19.51
N LEU A 161 9.79 46.54 -19.10
CA LEU A 161 10.21 46.86 -17.74
C LEU A 161 11.62 47.48 -17.80
N ASN A 162 11.61 48.82 -17.84
CA ASN A 162 12.64 49.80 -17.48
C ASN A 162 14.12 49.41 -17.67
N GLY A 163 14.71 49.93 -18.74
CA GLY A 163 16.12 49.74 -19.07
C GLY A 163 17.12 50.58 -18.25
N LYS A 164 18.38 50.19 -18.39
CA LYS A 164 19.53 51.11 -18.51
C LYS A 164 20.51 50.50 -19.51
N ILE A 165 20.78 51.25 -20.57
CA ILE A 165 21.64 50.90 -21.72
C ILE A 165 23.10 50.87 -21.27
N VAL A 166 23.88 49.91 -21.77
CA VAL A 166 25.34 50.04 -21.90
C VAL A 166 25.72 49.68 -23.32
N SER A 167 25.96 50.70 -24.14
CA SER A 167 26.72 50.58 -25.38
C SER A 167 28.20 50.62 -25.02
N ARG A 168 28.99 49.73 -25.62
CA ARG A 168 30.43 49.95 -25.79
C ARG A 168 30.76 49.64 -27.24
N GLU A 169 30.90 50.70 -28.02
CA GLU A 169 31.62 50.67 -29.30
C GLU A 169 33.12 50.51 -29.02
N GLY A 170 33.80 49.74 -29.87
CA GLY A 170 35.23 49.45 -29.84
C GLY A 170 35.53 48.10 -30.47
#